data_AF-A0A6J2WDD4-F1
#
_entry.id   AF-A0A6J2WDD4-F1
#
_cell.length_a   1.000
_cell.length_b   1.000
_cell.length_c   1.000
_cell.angle_alpha   90.00
_cell.angle_beta   90.00
_cell.angle_gamma   90.00
#
_symmetry.space_group_name_H-M   'P 1'
#
loop_
_entity.id
_entity.type
_entity.pdbx_description
1 polymer ?
#
loop_
_entity_poly.entity_id
_entity_poly.type
_entity_poly.pdbx_seq_one_letter_code
_entity_poly.pdbx_strand_id
1 'polypeptide(L)'
;MSTALRLLYSSSRPGTFAASPGLVRPFSLTVYRGSYKYVNAQDLPTDMRSITDRAAQTLLWTELFRGLGMTMSYLFREPATINYPFEKGPLSPRFRGEHALRRYPNGEERCIACKLCEAICPAQAITIEAETRADGSRRTTRYDIDMTKCIYCGFCQEACPVDAIVEGPNFEFSTETHEELLYNKEKLLNNGDRWEAEIAANNQADYLYR
;
A
#
# COMPACT_ATOMS: atom_id res chain seq x y z
N MET A 1 -8.90 69.42 6.32
CA MET A 1 -7.88 69.04 7.32
C MET A 1 -7.94 67.52 7.40
N SER A 2 -6.95 66.74 6.94
CA SER A 2 -5.61 66.55 7.54
C SER A 2 -5.75 66.13 9.02
N THR A 3 -5.28 65.00 9.54
CA THR A 3 -4.30 63.96 9.11
C THR A 3 -4.85 62.54 9.40
N ALA A 4 -4.17 61.41 9.17
CA ALA A 4 -3.40 60.91 8.01
C ALA A 4 -3.07 59.41 8.24
N LEU A 5 -2.98 58.57 7.20
CA LEU A 5 -2.57 57.16 7.31
C LEU A 5 -1.35 56.88 6.41
N ARG A 6 -0.26 56.39 7.00
CA ARG A 6 1.08 56.35 6.37
C ARG A 6 1.20 55.28 5.27
N LEU A 7 0.92 55.67 4.03
CA LEU A 7 1.39 54.97 2.84
C LEU A 7 2.90 55.21 2.65
N LEU A 8 3.73 54.34 3.23
CA LEU A 8 5.18 54.32 2.95
C LEU A 8 5.47 53.61 1.62
N TYR A 9 5.27 54.38 0.56
CA TYR A 9 6.18 54.56 -0.57
C TYR A 9 7.17 53.41 -0.90
N SER A 10 6.97 52.78 -2.06
CA SER A 10 8.08 52.40 -2.94
C SER A 10 7.68 52.66 -4.39
N SER A 11 8.17 53.77 -4.95
CA SER A 11 7.90 54.15 -6.33
C SER A 11 8.89 53.50 -7.29
N SER A 12 8.41 52.68 -8.22
CA SER A 12 9.12 52.35 -9.45
C SER A 12 8.47 53.07 -10.63
N ARG A 13 9.05 54.21 -11.03
CA ARG A 13 8.68 54.86 -12.30
C ARG A 13 9.16 53.98 -13.46
N PRO A 14 8.32 53.67 -14.47
CA PRO A 14 8.80 53.03 -15.69
C PRO A 14 9.62 54.03 -16.50
N GLY A 15 10.94 53.88 -16.50
CA GLY A 15 11.81 54.62 -17.40
C GLY A 15 11.66 54.11 -18.82
N THR A 16 11.24 54.98 -19.75
CA THR A 16 11.22 54.68 -21.18
C THR A 16 12.65 54.61 -21.73
N PHE A 17 13.10 53.44 -22.15
CA PHE A 17 14.28 53.26 -23.00
C PHE A 17 13.89 52.61 -24.32
N ALA A 18 14.46 53.11 -25.42
CA ALA A 18 14.00 52.82 -26.77
C ALA A 18 14.70 51.59 -27.40
N ALA A 19 13.90 50.86 -28.19
CA ALA A 19 14.25 50.12 -29.41
C ALA A 19 15.51 49.22 -29.44
N SER A 20 15.29 47.91 -29.39
CA SER A 20 15.84 46.97 -30.39
C SER A 20 14.96 45.71 -30.49
N PRO A 21 14.77 45.10 -31.68
CA PRO A 21 13.85 43.98 -31.87
C PRO A 21 14.52 42.64 -31.54
N GLY A 22 14.83 42.42 -30.26
CA GLY A 22 15.29 41.13 -29.71
C GLY A 22 14.15 40.42 -28.98
N LEU A 23 13.96 39.13 -29.23
CA LEU A 23 12.83 38.32 -28.72
C LEU A 23 13.02 37.97 -27.23
N VAL A 24 13.02 38.98 -26.36
CA VAL A 24 12.99 38.80 -24.92
C VAL A 24 11.58 38.41 -24.53
N ARG A 25 11.33 37.09 -24.40
CA ARG A 25 10.16 36.59 -23.66
C ARG A 25 10.11 37.35 -22.33
N PRO A 26 9.00 38.03 -21.97
CA PRO A 26 8.84 38.47 -20.60
C PRO A 26 8.85 37.19 -19.75
N PHE A 27 9.91 37.01 -18.94
CA PHE A 27 9.85 36.10 -17.82
C PHE A 27 8.80 36.66 -16.88
N SER A 28 7.55 36.24 -17.11
CA SER A 28 6.44 36.50 -16.21
C SER A 28 6.73 35.69 -14.95
N LEU A 29 7.55 36.24 -14.07
CA LEU A 29 7.68 35.85 -12.67
C LEU A 29 6.41 36.24 -11.90
N THR A 30 5.26 35.93 -12.48
CA THR A 30 4.01 35.70 -11.75
C THR A 30 4.17 34.37 -11.04
N VAL A 31 5.09 34.34 -10.08
CA VAL A 31 5.22 33.24 -9.12
C VAL A 31 3.85 33.04 -8.51
N TYR A 32 3.27 31.85 -8.67
CA TYR A 32 2.00 31.45 -8.11
C TYR A 32 2.04 31.60 -6.58
N ARG A 33 1.67 32.78 -6.06
CA ARG A 33 1.52 33.03 -4.62
C ARG A 33 0.24 32.36 -4.13
N GLY A 34 0.29 31.03 -3.94
CA GLY A 34 -0.86 30.29 -3.42
C GLY A 34 -0.88 28.77 -3.57
N SER A 35 0.27 28.07 -3.62
CA SER A 35 0.27 26.58 -3.63
C SER A 35 0.20 25.94 -2.23
N TYR A 36 -0.22 26.70 -1.21
CA TYR A 36 -0.47 26.20 0.13
C TYR A 36 -1.60 27.01 0.78
N LYS A 37 -2.44 26.33 1.57
CA LYS A 37 -3.54 26.95 2.31
C LYS A 37 -3.15 27.04 3.77
N TYR A 38 -3.10 28.26 4.32
CA TYR A 38 -3.00 28.44 5.76
C TYR A 38 -4.28 27.89 6.44
N VAL A 39 -4.11 26.91 7.32
CA VAL A 39 -5.19 26.39 8.16
C VAL A 39 -5.34 27.31 9.37
N ASN A 40 -6.58 27.64 9.74
CA ASN A 40 -6.93 28.50 10.88
C ASN A 40 -6.33 29.92 10.88
N ALA A 41 -5.93 30.46 9.72
CA ALA A 41 -5.57 31.87 9.56
C ALA A 41 -6.82 32.76 9.45
N GLN A 42 -7.63 32.79 10.51
CA GLN A 42 -8.85 33.58 10.62
C GLN A 42 -8.86 34.30 11.96
N ASP A 43 -8.99 35.62 11.93
CA ASP A 43 -9.13 36.42 13.14
C ASP A 43 -10.54 36.25 13.73
N LEU A 44 -10.62 36.17 15.07
CA LEU A 44 -11.90 36.03 15.75
C LEU A 44 -12.64 37.38 15.76
N PRO A 45 -13.96 37.42 15.49
CA PRO A 45 -14.74 38.65 15.58
C PRO A 45 -14.77 39.19 17.01
N THR A 46 -15.02 40.49 17.17
CA THR A 46 -15.08 41.18 18.48
C THR A 46 -16.48 41.67 18.86
N ASP A 47 -17.50 41.29 18.08
CA ASP A 47 -18.89 41.66 18.34
C ASP A 47 -19.40 41.05 19.65
N MET A 48 -20.14 41.83 20.44
CA MET A 48 -20.67 41.43 21.75
C MET A 48 -21.40 40.07 21.71
N ARG A 49 -22.23 39.84 20.67
CA ARG A 49 -22.93 38.56 20.47
C ARG A 49 -21.97 37.38 20.32
N SER A 50 -20.96 37.52 19.47
CA SER A 50 -19.97 36.48 19.25
C SER A 50 -19.13 36.19 20.49
N ILE A 51 -18.93 37.18 21.37
CA ILE A 51 -18.23 37.01 22.65
C ILE A 51 -19.13 36.27 23.64
N THR A 52 -20.42 36.64 23.75
CA THR A 52 -21.38 35.92 24.60
C THR A 52 -21.59 34.47 24.15
N ASP A 53 -21.62 34.21 22.84
CA ASP A 53 -21.78 32.85 22.31
C ASP A 53 -20.57 31.97 22.65
N ARG A 54 -19.34 32.49 22.55
CA ARG A 54 -18.11 31.79 22.96
C ARG A 54 -18.01 31.58 24.46
N ALA A 55 -18.47 32.54 25.27
CA ALA A 55 -18.56 32.38 26.72
C ALA A 55 -19.60 31.32 27.10
N ALA A 56 -20.77 31.31 26.45
CA ALA A 56 -21.81 30.30 26.63
C ALA A 56 -21.33 28.90 26.20
N GLN A 57 -20.62 28.79 25.08
CA GLN A 57 -19.95 27.55 24.66
C GLN A 57 -18.99 27.04 25.76
N THR A 58 -18.11 27.92 26.27
CA THR A 58 -17.12 27.57 27.29
C THR A 58 -17.74 27.14 28.63
N LEU A 59 -18.84 27.77 29.05
CA LEU A 59 -19.49 27.52 30.35
C LEU A 59 -20.55 26.40 30.32
N LEU A 60 -21.22 26.20 29.18
CA LEU A 60 -22.32 25.24 29.02
C LEU A 60 -21.94 24.01 28.16
N TRP A 61 -20.70 23.96 27.67
CA TRP A 61 -20.13 22.84 26.92
C TRP A 61 -20.97 22.38 25.72
N THR A 62 -21.56 23.34 25.00
CA THR A 62 -22.50 23.08 23.90
C THR A 62 -21.88 22.26 22.77
N GLU A 63 -20.57 22.41 22.54
CA GLU A 63 -19.79 21.60 21.60
C GLU A 63 -19.56 20.17 22.08
N LEU A 64 -19.41 19.94 23.39
CA LEU A 64 -19.26 18.59 23.95
C LEU A 64 -20.58 17.81 23.81
N PHE A 65 -21.72 18.46 24.10
CA PHE A 65 -23.04 17.85 23.87
C PHE A 65 -23.33 17.64 22.38
N ARG A 66 -22.89 18.54 21.49
CA ARG A 66 -22.95 18.33 20.04
C ARG A 66 -22.09 17.14 19.59
N GLY A 67 -20.89 16.97 20.17
CA GLY A 67 -20.04 15.81 19.94
C GLY A 67 -20.65 14.50 20.45
N LEU A 68 -21.23 14.52 21.64
CA LEU A 68 -21.96 13.39 22.25
C LEU A 68 -23.21 13.01 21.44
N GLY A 69 -23.90 13.98 20.84
CA GLY A 69 -24.98 13.71 19.88
C GLY A 69 -24.49 12.96 18.64
N MET A 70 -23.27 13.25 18.17
CA MET A 70 -22.66 12.52 17.06
C MET A 70 -22.25 11.09 17.44
N THR A 71 -21.72 10.85 18.64
CA THR A 71 -21.41 9.49 19.10
C THR A 71 -22.69 8.69 19.36
N MET A 72 -23.74 9.31 19.91
CA MET A 72 -25.07 8.71 20.02
C MET A 72 -25.64 8.30 18.65
N SER A 73 -25.35 9.05 17.58
CA SER A 73 -25.73 8.65 16.22
C SER A 73 -25.09 7.34 15.75
N TYR A 74 -23.94 6.92 16.30
CA TYR A 74 -23.36 5.60 15.99
C TYR A 74 -24.04 4.45 16.73
N LEU A 75 -24.69 4.68 17.87
CA LEU A 75 -25.42 3.64 18.60
C LEU A 75 -26.61 3.09 17.80
N PHE A 76 -27.18 3.91 16.91
CA PHE A 76 -28.30 3.55 16.03
C PHE A 76 -27.85 3.11 14.62
N ARG A 77 -26.54 2.88 14.40
CA ARG A 77 -26.04 2.26 13.17
C ARG A 77 -25.83 0.76 13.38
N GLU A 78 -26.00 -0.01 12.32
CA GLU A 78 -25.61 -1.41 12.29
C GLU A 78 -24.07 -1.54 12.43
N PRO A 79 -23.55 -2.48 13.24
CA PRO A 79 -22.12 -2.65 13.42
C PRO A 79 -21.48 -3.30 12.18
N ALA A 80 -20.34 -2.76 11.73
CA ALA A 80 -19.58 -3.30 10.60
C ALA A 80 -18.71 -4.52 10.97
N THR A 81 -19.19 -5.38 11.88
CA THR A 81 -18.48 -6.56 12.39
C THR A 81 -18.90 -7.82 11.63
N ILE A 82 -17.95 -8.48 10.96
CA ILE A 82 -18.17 -9.80 10.34
C ILE A 82 -18.12 -10.92 11.39
N ASN A 83 -18.91 -11.98 11.20
CA ASN A 83 -18.95 -13.12 12.12
C ASN A 83 -17.84 -14.16 11.82
N TYR A 84 -16.58 -13.77 12.04
CA TYR A 84 -15.43 -14.70 11.91
C TYR A 84 -15.51 -15.80 12.98
N PRO A 85 -15.32 -17.10 12.66
CA PRO A 85 -14.76 -17.65 11.41
C PRO A 85 -15.80 -18.07 10.34
N PHE A 86 -17.10 -17.94 10.61
CA PHE A 86 -18.16 -18.39 9.69
C PHE A 86 -18.29 -17.48 8.46
N GLU A 87 -18.04 -16.19 8.66
CA GLU A 87 -17.94 -15.16 7.62
C GLU A 87 -16.51 -14.65 7.55
N LYS A 88 -15.92 -14.65 6.35
CA LYS A 88 -14.56 -14.14 6.12
C LYS A 88 -14.60 -12.84 5.32
N GLY A 89 -13.59 -12.00 5.50
CA GLY A 89 -13.45 -10.76 4.73
C GLY A 89 -13.29 -11.04 3.23
N PRO A 90 -13.79 -10.16 2.34
CA PRO A 90 -13.64 -10.33 0.90
C PRO A 90 -12.17 -10.18 0.49
N LEU A 91 -11.65 -11.18 -0.24
CA LEU A 91 -10.28 -11.19 -0.77
C LEU A 91 -10.28 -10.97 -2.29
N SER A 92 -9.24 -10.29 -2.78
CA SER A 92 -8.99 -10.17 -4.23
C SER A 92 -8.20 -11.37 -4.76
N PRO A 93 -8.32 -11.75 -6.05
CA PRO A 93 -7.48 -12.80 -6.66
C PRO A 93 -5.97 -12.52 -6.63
N ARG A 94 -5.56 -11.28 -6.34
CA ARG A 94 -4.16 -10.82 -6.17
C ARG A 94 -3.66 -10.87 -4.71
N PHE A 95 -4.42 -11.51 -3.83
CA PHE A 95 -4.02 -11.66 -2.43
C PHE A 95 -2.73 -12.50 -2.34
N ARG A 96 -1.87 -12.16 -1.36
CA ARG A 96 -0.57 -12.78 -1.14
C ARG A 96 -0.54 -13.50 0.20
N GLY A 97 -0.39 -14.82 0.18
CA GLY A 97 -0.44 -15.68 1.36
C GLY A 97 0.63 -16.78 1.38
N GLU A 98 0.24 -17.98 1.82
CA GLU A 98 1.10 -19.16 1.97
C GLU A 98 1.76 -19.53 0.63
N HIS A 99 3.08 -19.72 0.62
CA HIS A 99 3.77 -20.04 -0.62
C HIS A 99 3.51 -21.49 -1.04
N ALA A 100 3.42 -21.72 -2.34
CA ALA A 100 3.19 -23.02 -2.95
C ALA A 100 4.12 -23.25 -4.16
N LEU A 101 4.60 -24.48 -4.32
CA LEU A 101 5.28 -24.92 -5.53
C LEU A 101 4.30 -25.68 -6.43
N ARG A 102 4.09 -25.20 -7.65
CA ARG A 102 3.12 -25.73 -8.60
C ARG A 102 3.68 -26.81 -9.52
N ARG A 103 2.78 -27.64 -10.05
CA ARG A 103 3.05 -28.65 -11.08
C ARG A 103 2.53 -28.23 -12.44
N TYR A 104 3.07 -28.82 -13.50
CA TYR A 104 2.49 -28.81 -14.83
C TYR A 104 1.26 -29.75 -14.86
N PRO A 105 0.36 -29.62 -15.84
CA PRO A 105 -0.80 -30.52 -15.98
C PRO A 105 -0.49 -32.01 -16.17
N ASN A 106 0.78 -32.36 -16.45
CA ASN A 106 1.27 -33.74 -16.51
C ASN A 106 1.79 -34.28 -15.17
N GLY A 107 1.70 -33.51 -14.07
CA GLY A 107 2.18 -33.87 -12.72
C GLY A 107 3.64 -33.54 -12.43
N GLU A 108 4.41 -33.12 -13.43
CA GLU A 108 5.83 -32.78 -13.26
C GLU A 108 6.00 -31.40 -12.58
N GLU A 109 7.00 -31.25 -11.71
CA GLU A 109 7.22 -29.96 -11.04
C GLU A 109 7.64 -28.84 -12.02
N ARG A 110 7.10 -27.63 -11.84
CA ARG A 110 7.45 -26.49 -12.72
C ARG A 110 8.86 -25.96 -12.50
N CYS A 111 9.43 -26.15 -11.32
CA CYS A 111 10.70 -25.54 -10.93
C CYS A 111 11.90 -26.11 -11.74
N ILE A 112 12.54 -25.23 -12.53
CA ILE A 112 13.78 -25.52 -13.30
C ILE A 112 15.06 -25.09 -12.57
N ALA A 113 14.98 -24.92 -11.25
CA ALA A 113 16.07 -24.51 -10.35
C ALA A 113 16.82 -23.23 -10.75
N CYS A 114 16.17 -22.28 -11.44
CA CYS A 114 16.80 -21.11 -12.09
C CYS A 114 17.47 -20.10 -11.14
N LYS A 115 17.24 -20.19 -9.82
CA LYS A 115 17.78 -19.29 -8.77
C LYS A 115 17.40 -17.80 -8.87
N LEU A 116 16.58 -17.40 -9.85
CA LEU A 116 16.04 -16.03 -9.97
C LEU A 116 15.24 -15.62 -8.72
N CYS A 117 14.40 -16.50 -8.18
CA CYS A 117 13.59 -16.25 -6.99
C CYS A 117 14.45 -16.06 -5.72
N GLU A 118 15.60 -16.74 -5.62
CA GLU A 118 16.59 -16.60 -4.54
C GLU A 118 17.32 -15.25 -4.66
N ALA A 119 17.71 -14.86 -5.88
CA ALA A 119 18.40 -13.59 -6.14
C ALA A 119 17.51 -12.34 -5.94
N ILE A 120 16.21 -12.41 -6.24
CA ILE A 120 15.28 -11.27 -6.10
C ILE A 120 14.71 -11.12 -4.67
N CYS A 121 14.85 -12.15 -3.82
CA CYS A 121 14.23 -12.14 -2.49
C CYS A 121 14.85 -11.04 -1.60
N PRO A 122 14.11 -9.98 -1.23
CA PRO A 122 14.69 -8.82 -0.55
C PRO A 122 15.16 -9.14 0.88
N ALA A 123 14.57 -10.17 1.50
CA ALA A 123 14.93 -10.67 2.83
C ALA A 123 15.82 -11.93 2.79
N GLN A 124 16.22 -12.40 1.60
CA GLN A 124 17.02 -13.62 1.41
C GLN A 124 16.49 -14.85 2.16
N ALA A 125 15.16 -15.00 2.17
CA ALA A 125 14.45 -16.06 2.89
C ALA A 125 14.47 -17.43 2.18
N ILE A 126 14.81 -17.45 0.88
CA ILE A 126 14.80 -18.63 0.01
C ILE A 126 16.23 -19.17 -0.14
N THR A 127 16.45 -20.47 0.06
CA THR A 127 17.73 -21.15 -0.23
C THR A 127 17.50 -22.27 -1.24
N ILE A 128 18.28 -22.31 -2.32
CA ILE A 128 18.08 -23.27 -3.43
C ILE A 128 19.36 -24.05 -3.72
N GLU A 129 19.27 -25.37 -3.77
CA GLU A 129 20.34 -26.24 -4.28
C GLU A 129 19.81 -27.02 -5.50
N ALA A 130 20.66 -27.21 -6.51
CA ALA A 130 20.25 -27.60 -7.84
C ALA A 130 21.16 -28.69 -8.41
N GLU A 131 20.57 -29.81 -8.81
CA GLU A 131 21.30 -30.96 -9.37
C GLU A 131 20.62 -31.47 -10.64
N THR A 132 21.34 -32.28 -11.40
CA THR A 132 20.80 -33.02 -12.55
C THR A 132 20.15 -34.31 -12.08
N ARG A 133 18.87 -34.48 -12.35
CA ARG A 133 18.13 -35.72 -12.13
C ARG A 133 18.66 -36.82 -13.09
N ALA A 134 18.38 -38.08 -12.78
CA ALA A 134 18.69 -39.23 -13.65
C ALA A 134 18.18 -39.06 -15.10
N ASP A 135 17.06 -38.34 -15.28
CA ASP A 135 16.44 -38.03 -16.57
C ASP A 135 17.16 -36.90 -17.35
N GLY A 136 18.30 -36.39 -16.85
CA GLY A 136 19.04 -35.25 -17.40
C GLY A 136 18.40 -33.88 -17.15
N SER A 137 17.19 -33.83 -16.60
CA SER A 137 16.51 -32.58 -16.23
C SER A 137 17.14 -31.94 -15.00
N ARG A 138 17.25 -30.60 -14.98
CA ARG A 138 17.84 -29.86 -13.86
C ARG A 138 16.75 -29.47 -12.86
N ARG A 139 16.83 -30.02 -11.65
CA ARG A 139 15.80 -29.90 -10.60
C ARG A 139 16.42 -29.44 -9.28
N THR A 140 15.57 -29.04 -8.35
CA THR A 140 16.02 -28.67 -7.00
C THR A 140 16.09 -29.90 -6.11
N THR A 141 17.23 -30.11 -5.46
CA THR A 141 17.34 -31.06 -4.34
C THR A 141 16.81 -30.42 -3.07
N ARG A 142 17.24 -29.18 -2.83
CA ARG A 142 16.79 -28.35 -1.72
C ARG A 142 16.12 -27.08 -2.24
N TYR A 143 14.99 -26.73 -1.65
CA TYR A 143 14.26 -25.50 -1.95
C TYR A 143 13.50 -25.14 -0.68
N ASP A 144 14.15 -24.36 0.17
CA ASP A 144 13.64 -24.07 1.51
C ASP A 144 13.29 -22.59 1.60
N ILE A 145 12.19 -22.29 2.28
CA ILE A 145 11.73 -20.93 2.55
C ILE A 145 11.49 -20.76 4.05
N ASP A 146 12.20 -19.80 4.62
CA ASP A 146 11.98 -19.35 5.99
C ASP A 146 10.82 -18.34 6.03
N MET A 147 9.64 -18.78 6.48
CA MET A 147 8.45 -17.92 6.54
C MET A 147 8.54 -16.83 7.61
N THR A 148 9.54 -16.87 8.50
CA THR A 148 9.80 -15.82 9.50
C THR A 148 10.62 -14.67 8.93
N LYS A 149 11.45 -14.96 7.91
CA LYS A 149 12.17 -13.96 7.12
C LYS A 149 11.35 -13.43 5.94
N CYS A 150 10.42 -14.23 5.42
CA CYS A 150 9.61 -13.83 4.27
C CYS A 150 8.69 -12.64 4.60
N ILE A 151 8.69 -11.62 3.72
CA ILE A 151 7.88 -10.39 3.87
C ILE A 151 6.65 -10.36 2.95
N TYR A 152 6.30 -11.49 2.31
CA TYR A 152 5.08 -11.66 1.47
C TYR A 152 4.91 -10.57 0.40
N CYS A 153 6.00 -10.30 -0.33
CA CYS A 153 6.10 -9.20 -1.29
C CYS A 153 5.67 -9.55 -2.72
N GLY A 154 5.50 -10.83 -3.09
CA GLY A 154 5.14 -11.25 -4.45
C GLY A 154 6.29 -11.33 -5.46
N PHE A 155 7.47 -10.77 -5.17
CA PHE A 155 8.57 -10.75 -6.14
C PHE A 155 9.03 -12.15 -6.60
N CYS A 156 8.88 -13.18 -5.77
CA CYS A 156 9.25 -14.55 -6.17
C CYS A 156 8.30 -15.12 -7.25
N GLN A 157 7.03 -14.74 -7.23
CA GLN A 157 5.99 -15.11 -8.20
C GLN A 157 6.19 -14.38 -9.54
N GLU A 158 6.43 -13.07 -9.49
CA GLU A 158 6.67 -12.26 -10.69
C GLU A 158 8.00 -12.58 -11.38
N ALA A 159 9.06 -12.86 -10.60
CA ALA A 159 10.38 -13.19 -11.15
C ALA A 159 10.51 -14.63 -11.66
N CYS A 160 9.49 -15.49 -11.47
CA CYS A 160 9.58 -16.89 -11.85
C CYS A 160 9.27 -17.07 -13.36
N PRO A 161 10.23 -17.46 -14.22
CA PRO A 161 10.02 -17.53 -15.67
C PRO A 161 9.07 -18.66 -16.13
N VAL A 162 8.59 -19.48 -15.20
CA VAL A 162 7.80 -20.69 -15.44
C VAL A 162 6.58 -20.82 -14.49
N ASP A 163 6.25 -19.77 -13.73
CA ASP A 163 5.16 -19.74 -12.73
C ASP A 163 5.22 -20.95 -11.76
N ALA A 164 6.43 -21.25 -11.27
CA ALA A 164 6.69 -22.43 -10.43
C ALA A 164 6.46 -22.19 -8.94
N ILE A 165 6.84 -21.03 -8.43
CA ILE A 165 6.47 -20.58 -7.09
C ILE A 165 5.42 -19.49 -7.22
N VAL A 166 4.42 -19.56 -6.35
CA VAL A 166 3.33 -18.60 -6.23
C VAL A 166 3.03 -18.35 -4.76
N GLU A 167 2.52 -17.17 -4.44
CA GLU A 167 1.89 -16.89 -3.17
C GLU A 167 0.39 -17.26 -3.30
N GLY A 168 -0.05 -18.25 -2.52
CA GLY A 168 -1.39 -18.80 -2.59
C GLY A 168 -2.43 -17.99 -1.80
N PRO A 169 -3.71 -18.40 -1.87
CA PRO A 169 -4.81 -17.71 -1.21
C PRO A 169 -4.85 -17.93 0.31
N ASN A 170 -4.20 -18.97 0.84
CA ASN A 170 -4.26 -19.29 2.26
C ASN A 170 -3.49 -18.29 3.13
N PHE A 171 -4.09 -17.86 4.23
CA PHE A 171 -3.48 -16.98 5.24
C PHE A 171 -3.62 -17.51 6.68
N GLU A 172 -4.37 -18.60 6.87
CA GLU A 172 -4.66 -19.20 8.18
C GLU A 172 -3.70 -20.38 8.43
N PHE A 173 -2.42 -20.07 8.59
CA PHE A 173 -1.34 -21.06 8.80
C PHE A 173 -0.43 -20.72 10.00
N SER A 174 -0.96 -20.02 11.01
CA SER A 174 -0.26 -19.82 12.29
C SER A 174 0.06 -21.17 12.96
N THR A 175 1.31 -21.36 13.34
CA THR A 175 1.84 -22.57 13.97
C THR A 175 2.17 -22.33 15.44
N GLU A 176 2.22 -23.41 16.23
CA GLU A 176 2.59 -23.33 17.65
C GLU A 176 4.12 -23.24 17.83
N THR A 177 4.89 -23.81 16.89
CA THR A 177 6.36 -23.83 16.92
C THR A 177 6.99 -23.02 15.79
N HIS A 178 8.25 -22.61 16.00
CA HIS A 178 9.06 -21.88 15.02
C HIS A 178 9.58 -22.79 13.90
N GLU A 179 9.94 -24.03 14.22
CA GLU A 179 10.43 -25.01 13.23
C GLU A 179 9.39 -25.37 12.17
N GLU A 180 8.10 -25.34 12.48
CA GLU A 180 7.03 -25.53 11.50
C GLU A 180 7.02 -24.43 10.40
N LEU A 181 7.53 -23.22 10.68
CA LEU A 181 7.63 -22.10 9.72
C LEU A 181 8.86 -22.17 8.81
N LEU A 182 9.75 -23.13 9.02
CA LEU A 182 10.88 -23.41 8.14
C LEU A 182 10.44 -24.42 7.08
N TYR A 183 9.91 -23.92 5.96
CA TYR A 183 9.28 -24.78 4.95
C TYR A 183 10.33 -25.40 4.03
N ASN A 184 10.40 -26.73 4.04
CA ASN A 184 11.15 -27.52 3.06
C ASN A 184 10.39 -27.61 1.72
N LYS A 185 11.09 -28.02 0.66
CA LYS A 185 10.52 -28.26 -0.69
C LYS A 185 9.24 -29.11 -0.67
N GLU A 186 9.22 -30.17 0.13
CA GLU A 186 8.08 -31.09 0.23
C GLU A 186 6.82 -30.40 0.80
N LYS A 187 6.98 -29.55 1.83
CA LYS A 187 5.88 -28.77 2.41
C LYS A 187 5.29 -27.80 1.38
N LEU A 188 6.15 -27.15 0.60
CA LEU A 188 5.73 -26.23 -0.48
C LEU A 188 5.03 -26.95 -1.64
N LEU A 189 5.46 -28.17 -1.99
CA LEU A 189 4.77 -29.01 -2.97
C LEU A 189 3.42 -29.50 -2.45
N ASN A 190 3.34 -29.97 -1.19
CA ASN A 190 2.08 -30.36 -0.55
C ASN A 190 1.08 -29.18 -0.49
N ASN A 191 1.56 -27.96 -0.29
CA ASN A 191 0.75 -26.75 -0.38
C ASN A 191 0.24 -26.49 -1.79
N GLY A 192 1.08 -26.67 -2.81
CA GLY A 192 0.67 -26.65 -4.22
C GLY A 192 -0.41 -27.69 -4.51
N ASP A 193 -0.14 -28.96 -4.20
CA ASP A 193 -1.05 -30.08 -4.44
C ASP A 193 -2.41 -29.91 -3.73
N ARG A 194 -2.44 -29.23 -2.57
CA ARG A 194 -3.67 -28.86 -1.84
C ARG A 194 -4.45 -27.70 -2.48
N TRP A 195 -3.77 -26.66 -2.97
CA TRP A 195 -4.38 -25.39 -3.40
C TRP A 195 -4.38 -25.15 -4.92
N GLU A 196 -3.81 -26.05 -5.73
CA GLU A 196 -3.59 -25.88 -7.17
C GLU A 196 -4.85 -25.44 -7.94
N ALA A 197 -6.03 -25.94 -7.58
CA ALA A 197 -7.30 -25.57 -8.22
C ALA A 197 -7.67 -24.09 -8.02
N GLU A 198 -7.49 -23.56 -6.80
CA GLU A 198 -7.80 -22.17 -6.47
C GLU A 198 -6.70 -21.22 -6.98
N ILE A 199 -5.44 -21.63 -6.88
CA ILE A 199 -4.29 -20.92 -7.46
C ILE A 199 -4.43 -20.84 -9.00
N ALA A 200 -4.88 -21.91 -9.66
CA ALA A 200 -5.19 -21.89 -11.08
C ALA A 200 -6.30 -20.90 -11.43
N ALA A 201 -7.39 -20.87 -10.66
CA ALA A 201 -8.48 -19.91 -10.85
C ALA A 201 -8.02 -18.46 -10.65
N ASN A 202 -7.21 -18.18 -9.63
CA ASN A 202 -6.67 -16.85 -9.37
C ASN A 202 -5.68 -16.39 -10.45
N ASN A 203 -4.74 -17.24 -10.88
CA ASN A 203 -3.85 -16.92 -11.99
C ASN A 203 -4.64 -16.74 -13.31
N GLN A 204 -5.71 -17.52 -13.55
CA GLN A 204 -6.59 -17.36 -14.71
C GLN A 204 -7.40 -16.04 -14.69
N ALA A 205 -7.63 -15.45 -13.51
CA ALA A 205 -8.24 -14.12 -13.38
C ALA A 205 -7.23 -12.98 -13.54
N ASP A 206 -5.95 -13.21 -13.25
CA ASP A 206 -4.92 -12.18 -13.11
C ASP A 206 -3.92 -12.08 -14.28
N TYR A 207 -3.69 -13.16 -15.04
CA TYR A 207 -2.57 -13.28 -16.00
C TYR A 207 -2.44 -12.17 -17.05
N LEU A 208 -3.52 -11.43 -17.37
CA LEU A 208 -3.51 -10.31 -18.32
C LEU A 208 -2.87 -9.02 -17.78
N TYR A 209 -2.57 -8.97 -16.48
CA TYR A 209 -2.04 -7.80 -15.78
C TYR A 209 -0.58 -7.99 -15.32
N ARG A 210 0.08 -9.06 -15.78
CA ARG A 210 1.49 -9.40 -15.50
C ARG A 210 2.37 -9.09 -16.70
#